data_AF-A0A967P045-F1
#
_entry.id   AF-A0A967P045-F1
#
_cell.length_a   1.000
_cell.length_b   1.000
_cell.length_c   1.000
_cell.angle_alpha   90.00
_cell.angle_beta   90.00
_cell.angle_gamma   90.00
#
_symmetry.space_group_name_H-M   'P 1'
#
loop_
_entity.id
_entity.type
_entity.pdbx_description
1 polymer ?
#
loop_
_entity_poly.entity_id
_entity_poly.type
_entity_poly.pdbx_seq_one_letter_code
_entity_poly.pdbx_strand_id
1 'polypeptide(L)' 'MTNYPVHGAGLGLRRSIMGPLADPFPSGVQFMEVAPENWIGVGGSYGQKFREFTERYPFVAHGLSL' A
#
# COMPACT_ATOMS: atom_id res chain seq x y z
N MET A 1 17.29 -20.55 -8.05
CA MET A 1 15.94 -19.96 -8.28
C MET A 1 15.89 -18.63 -7.57
N THR A 2 15.53 -17.56 -8.25
CA THR A 2 15.42 -16.22 -7.64
C THR A 2 14.19 -16.19 -6.75
N ASN A 3 14.37 -15.88 -5.46
CA ASN A 3 13.28 -15.70 -4.51
C ASN A 3 12.93 -14.21 -4.47
N TYR A 4 11.67 -13.86 -4.75
CA TYR A 4 11.20 -12.48 -4.71
C TYR A 4 10.37 -12.26 -3.45
N PRO A 5 10.41 -11.05 -2.84
CA PRO A 5 9.67 -10.77 -1.61
C PRO A 5 8.15 -10.71 -1.83
N VAL A 6 7.69 -10.48 -3.06
CA VAL A 6 6.29 -10.46 -3.47
C VAL A 6 6.10 -11.14 -4.83
N HIS A 7 4.88 -11.61 -5.09
CA HIS A 7 4.48 -12.27 -6.33
C HIS A 7 3.08 -11.81 -6.75
N GLY A 8 2.76 -11.88 -8.04
CA GLY A 8 1.45 -11.52 -8.58
C GLY A 8 1.34 -10.04 -8.96
N ALA A 9 0.12 -9.48 -8.83
CA ALA A 9 -0.22 -8.11 -9.16
C ALA A 9 -0.24 -7.22 -7.90
N GLY A 10 0.43 -6.07 -8.01
CA GLY A 10 0.49 -5.04 -6.99
C GLY A 10 -0.48 -3.89 -7.28
N LEU A 11 -0.87 -3.16 -6.22
CA LEU A 11 -1.65 -1.93 -6.35
C LEU A 11 -1.02 -0.79 -5.55
N GLY A 12 -0.73 0.34 -6.20
CA GLY A 12 -0.26 1.54 -5.52
C GLY A 12 -1.33 2.17 -4.62
N LEU A 13 -1.05 2.32 -3.34
CA LEU A 13 -1.98 2.90 -2.37
C LEU A 13 -2.01 4.43 -2.49
N ARG A 14 -3.20 4.99 -2.76
CA ARG A 14 -3.44 6.44 -2.79
C ARG A 14 -4.62 6.81 -1.88
N ARG A 15 -4.58 8.00 -1.28
CA ARG A 15 -5.62 8.50 -0.36
C ARG A 15 -7.02 8.51 -0.98
N SER A 16 -7.11 8.79 -2.28
CA SER A 16 -8.39 8.84 -3.02
C SER A 16 -9.08 7.49 -3.17
N ILE A 17 -8.31 6.38 -3.14
CA ILE A 17 -8.84 5.03 -3.36
C ILE A 17 -8.94 4.22 -2.06
N MET A 18 -8.40 4.72 -0.93
CA MET A 18 -8.44 4.04 0.37
C MET A 18 -9.86 3.70 0.84
N GLY A 19 -10.84 4.59 0.61
CA GLY A 19 -12.22 4.33 0.99
C GLY A 19 -12.82 3.15 0.22
N PRO A 20 -12.86 3.22 -1.12
CA PRO A 20 -13.34 2.12 -1.96
C PRO A 20 -12.56 0.81 -1.82
N LEU A 21 -11.28 0.85 -1.44
CA LEU A 21 -10.45 -0.34 -1.26
C LEU A 21 -10.73 -1.12 0.03
N ALA A 22 -11.32 -0.48 1.05
CA ALA A 22 -11.39 -1.06 2.38
C ALA A 22 -12.42 -2.20 2.47
N ASP A 23 -13.44 -2.23 1.59
CA ASP A 23 -14.48 -3.26 1.62
C ASP A 23 -15.31 -3.33 0.31
N PRO A 24 -15.29 -4.45 -0.45
CA PRO A 24 -14.36 -5.57 -0.32
C PRO A 24 -12.97 -5.24 -0.89
N PHE A 25 -11.92 -5.78 -0.29
CA PHE A 25 -10.58 -5.68 -0.88
C PHE A 25 -10.51 -6.50 -2.18
N PRO A 26 -9.93 -5.96 -3.28
CA PRO A 26 -9.92 -6.67 -4.56
C PRO A 26 -9.12 -7.98 -4.50
N SER A 27 -9.76 -9.11 -4.82
CA SER A 27 -9.14 -10.44 -4.80
C SER A 27 -7.94 -10.60 -5.74
N GLY A 28 -7.85 -9.74 -6.75
CA GLY A 28 -6.75 -9.71 -7.72
C GLY A 28 -5.49 -9.00 -7.24
N VAL A 29 -5.51 -8.34 -6.07
CA VAL A 29 -4.35 -7.62 -5.53
C VAL A 29 -3.65 -8.48 -4.49
N GLN A 30 -2.37 -8.79 -4.72
CA GLN A 30 -1.56 -9.65 -3.84
C GLN A 30 -0.60 -8.86 -2.94
N PHE A 31 -0.27 -7.63 -3.31
CA PHE A 31 0.51 -6.71 -2.49
C PHE A 31 0.18 -5.26 -2.83
N MET A 32 0.59 -4.34 -1.95
CA MET A 32 0.40 -2.91 -2.13
C MET A 32 1.74 -2.21 -2.28
N GLU A 33 1.74 -1.09 -2.99
CA GLU A 33 2.93 -0.27 -3.19
C GLU A 33 2.76 1.12 -2.58
N VAL A 34 3.86 1.67 -2.06
CA VAL A 34 3.86 3.00 -1.47
C VAL A 34 5.19 3.73 -1.68
N ALA A 35 5.12 5.01 -2.03
CA ALA A 35 6.27 5.90 -1.94
C ALA A 35 6.33 6.57 -0.57
N PRO A 36 7.35 6.29 0.28
CA PRO A 36 7.46 6.86 1.62
C PRO A 36 7.31 8.39 1.64
N GLU A 37 7.83 9.07 0.63
CA GLU A 37 7.78 10.53 0.46
C GLU A 37 6.34 11.09 0.46
N ASN A 38 5.37 10.29 0.00
CA ASN A 38 3.95 10.68 0.00
C ASN A 38 3.26 10.54 1.37
N TRP A 39 3.91 9.87 2.32
CA TRP A 39 3.36 9.49 3.63
C TRP A 39 4.15 10.05 4.83
N ILE A 40 5.36 10.57 4.62
CA ILE A 40 6.10 11.32 5.64
C ILE A 40 5.25 12.51 6.10
N GLY A 41 5.07 12.63 7.43
CA GLY A 41 4.27 13.69 8.04
C GLY A 41 2.75 13.52 7.93
N VAL A 42 2.27 12.43 7.32
CA VAL A 42 0.83 12.14 7.23
C VAL A 42 0.35 11.46 8.52
N GLY A 43 -0.34 12.24 9.36
CA GLY A 43 -0.99 11.76 10.59
C GLY A 43 -2.52 11.69 10.48
N GLY A 44 -3.18 11.69 11.64
CA GLY A 44 -4.64 11.75 11.74
C GLY A 44 -5.35 10.54 11.11
N SER A 45 -6.52 10.77 10.53
CA SER A 45 -7.35 9.72 9.93
C SER A 45 -6.69 9.00 8.76
N TYR A 46 -5.91 9.72 7.94
CA TYR A 46 -5.17 9.11 6.84
C TYR A 46 -4.00 8.25 7.34
N GLY A 47 -3.30 8.68 8.40
CA GLY A 47 -2.26 7.88 9.04
C GLY A 47 -2.80 6.61 9.69
N GLN A 48 -3.97 6.70 10.35
CA GLN A 48 -4.67 5.54 10.92
C GLN A 48 -5.07 4.55 9.83
N LYS A 49 -5.71 5.00 8.75
CA LYS A 49 -6.05 4.15 7.61
C LYS A 49 -4.83 3.54 6.96
N PHE A 50 -3.76 4.30 6.77
CA PHE A 50 -2.51 3.77 6.22
C PHE A 50 -1.98 2.62 7.08
N ARG A 51 -1.94 2.81 8.41
CA ARG A 51 -1.58 1.76 9.36
C ARG A 51 -2.45 0.51 9.18
N GLU A 52 -3.78 0.67 9.16
CA GLU A 52 -4.72 -0.45 8.97
C GLU A 52 -4.43 -1.26 7.70
N PHE A 53 -4.11 -0.59 6.58
CA PHE A 53 -3.71 -1.28 5.35
C PHE A 53 -2.37 -2.02 5.51
N THR A 54 -1.36 -1.37 6.08
CA THR A 54 -0.03 -1.98 6.26
C THR A 54 0.01 -3.13 7.26
N GLU A 55 -0.93 -3.18 8.20
CA GLU A 55 -1.06 -4.30 9.16
C GLU A 55 -1.76 -5.51 8.52
N ARG A 56 -2.54 -5.31 7.45
CA ARG A 56 -3.37 -6.37 6.83
C ARG A 56 -2.79 -6.95 5.55
N TYR A 57 -2.01 -6.18 4.79
CA TYR A 57 -1.56 -6.57 3.45
C TYR A 57 -0.04 -6.44 3.31
N PRO A 58 0.61 -7.23 2.43
CA PRO A 58 2.03 -7.04 2.11
C PRO A 58 2.26 -5.70 1.42
N PHE A 59 3.34 -5.00 1.79
CA PHE A 59 3.73 -3.73 1.18
C PHE A 59 5.15 -3.78 0.61
N VAL A 60 5.34 -3.10 -0.52
CA VAL A 60 6.63 -2.73 -1.07
C VAL A 60 6.76 -1.21 -1.06
N ALA A 61 7.88 -0.72 -0.55
CA ALA A 61 8.22 0.70 -0.60
C ALA A 61 9.13 0.98 -1.80
N HIS A 62 8.83 2.03 -2.57
CA HIS A 62 9.62 2.46 -3.73
C HIS A 62 9.74 4.00 -3.74
N GLY A 63 10.96 4.52 -3.86
CA GLY A 63 11.20 5.97 -3.85
C GLY A 63 10.77 6.63 -5.16
N LEU A 64 10.41 7.92 -5.10
CA LEU A 64 10.07 8.73 -6.29
C LEU A 64 11.28 9.46 -6.88
N SER A 65 12.38 9.51 -6.12
CA SER A 65 13.60 10.22 -6.48
C SER A 65 14.72 9.19 -6.69
N LEU A 66 14.85 8.69 -7.93
CA LEU A 66 16.01 7.94 -8.39
C LEU A 66 17.05 8.88 -9.02
#